data_AF-A0A3N0UU43-F1
#
_entry.id   AF-A0A3N0UU43-F1
#
_cell.length_a   1.000
_cell.length_b   1.000
_cell.length_c   1.000
_cell.angle_alpha   90.00
_cell.angle_beta   90.00
_cell.angle_gamma   90.00
#
_symmetry.space_group_name_H-M   'P 1'
#
loop_
_entity.id
_entity.type
_entity.pdbx_description
1 polymer ?
#
loop_
_entity_poly.entity_id
_entity_poly.type
_entity_poly.pdbx_seq_one_letter_code
_entity_poly.pdbx_strand_id
1 'polypeptide(L)'
;MQTTRTLISVLLITMLAACGDKDASGSAGTASSEKKADAGSSSGQCALVSTKDGSPLPIKAVDTDTPEAKEFLATCINPYTKLYAADAEMAKAGKKKFGYYSCTQCHGPNGDGQVAVAITDARWQYAKHTTDKGMFETIAGGSNGGMFAWHQQVSGPEYVPTDDILKIIAFLRTQYKGGGDTPWLN
;
A
#
# COMPACT_ATOMS: atom_id res chain seq x y z
N MET A 1 40.45 57.75 -7.37
CA MET A 1 39.78 57.12 -8.53
C MET A 1 38.29 57.35 -8.38
N GLN A 2 37.68 57.77 -9.48
CA GLN A 2 36.48 58.58 -9.59
C GLN A 2 35.36 57.73 -10.19
N THR A 3 34.15 57.74 -9.61
CA THR A 3 32.88 57.59 -10.37
C THR A 3 31.65 57.94 -9.49
N THR A 4 31.23 59.19 -9.67
CA THR A 4 29.87 59.73 -9.87
C THR A 4 28.62 59.00 -9.35
N ARG A 5 27.82 59.75 -8.57
CA ARG A 5 26.39 59.56 -8.29
C ARG A 5 25.53 60.07 -9.45
N THR A 6 24.45 59.37 -9.81
CA THR A 6 23.25 59.98 -10.45
C THR A 6 21.98 59.20 -10.12
N LEU A 7 20.99 59.89 -9.53
CA LEU A 7 19.57 59.48 -9.40
C LEU A 7 18.82 59.68 -10.73
N ILE A 8 17.71 58.96 -10.96
CA ILE A 8 16.45 59.32 -11.68
C ILE A 8 15.57 58.03 -11.66
N SER A 9 14.51 57.91 -10.85
CA SER A 9 13.11 58.39 -11.00
C SER A 9 12.31 57.91 -12.22
N VAL A 10 11.32 57.03 -11.94
CA VAL A 10 9.90 57.00 -12.39
C VAL A 10 9.59 56.94 -13.91
N LEU A 11 8.81 55.94 -14.37
CA LEU A 11 7.48 56.13 -15.04
C LEU A 11 6.77 54.81 -15.48
N LEU A 12 5.45 54.76 -15.21
CA LEU A 12 4.29 54.16 -15.92
C LEU A 12 4.41 52.77 -16.61
N ILE A 13 3.65 51.75 -16.19
CA ILE A 13 2.25 51.41 -16.53
C ILE A 13 1.94 51.40 -18.04
N THR A 14 1.69 50.21 -18.58
CA THR A 14 0.54 49.96 -19.50
C THR A 14 0.08 48.50 -19.37
N MET A 15 -1.16 48.31 -18.94
CA MET A 15 -1.95 47.10 -19.17
C MET A 15 -2.37 47.04 -20.65
N LEU A 16 -2.29 45.87 -21.28
CA LEU A 16 -3.14 45.52 -22.41
C LEU A 16 -3.80 44.16 -22.13
N ALA A 17 -5.08 44.20 -21.79
CA ALA A 17 -5.99 43.08 -21.93
C ALA A 17 -6.52 43.09 -23.37
N ALA A 18 -6.48 41.94 -24.05
CA ALA A 18 -7.16 41.72 -25.32
C ALA A 18 -7.95 40.41 -25.22
N CYS A 19 -9.27 40.55 -25.29
CA CYS A 19 -10.21 39.46 -25.55
C CYS A 19 -10.46 39.38 -27.07
N GLY A 20 -10.61 38.17 -27.59
CA GLY A 20 -11.04 37.90 -28.96
C GLY A 20 -11.45 36.43 -29.13
N ASP A 21 -12.77 36.22 -29.25
CA ASP A 21 -13.47 34.94 -29.40
C ASP A 21 -13.50 34.36 -30.83
N LYS A 22 -13.89 33.07 -30.91
CA LYS A 22 -14.45 32.27 -32.05
C LYS A 22 -13.43 31.51 -32.92
N ASP A 23 -13.58 30.22 -33.25
CA ASP A 23 -14.62 29.21 -33.06
C ASP A 23 -14.06 27.77 -33.26
N ALA A 24 -14.75 26.80 -32.64
CA ALA A 24 -15.03 25.42 -33.07
C ALA A 24 -13.91 24.35 -33.25
N SER A 25 -13.80 23.46 -32.25
CA SER A 25 -14.01 22.00 -32.35
C SER A 25 -13.98 21.46 -30.90
N GLY A 26 -15.10 21.08 -30.27
CA GLY A 26 -15.67 19.71 -30.33
C GLY A 26 -14.65 18.68 -29.82
N SER A 27 -14.83 17.91 -28.74
CA SER A 27 -16.03 17.48 -28.01
C SER A 27 -15.62 16.77 -26.72
N ALA A 28 -16.52 16.82 -25.71
CA ALA A 28 -16.75 15.86 -24.62
C ALA A 28 -15.58 15.56 -23.66
N GLY A 29 -15.67 15.90 -22.36
CA GLY A 29 -16.66 15.35 -21.43
C GLY A 29 -16.19 13.95 -21.01
N THR A 30 -15.78 13.73 -19.77
CA THR A 30 -16.69 13.13 -18.79
C THR A 30 -16.14 13.36 -17.38
N ALA A 31 -16.91 14.08 -16.58
CA ALA A 31 -16.91 13.93 -15.14
C ALA A 31 -17.35 12.49 -14.83
N SER A 32 -16.49 11.70 -14.19
CA SER A 32 -16.94 10.48 -13.53
C SER A 32 -16.92 10.73 -12.04
N SER A 33 -18.14 10.88 -11.52
CA SER A 33 -18.47 10.65 -10.12
C SER A 33 -17.88 9.33 -9.62
N GLU A 34 -17.41 9.41 -8.38
CA GLU A 34 -17.41 8.38 -7.35
C GLU A 34 -17.51 6.91 -7.80
N LYS A 35 -16.45 6.16 -7.51
CA LYS A 35 -16.62 4.90 -6.78
C LYS A 35 -15.82 4.97 -5.48
N LYS A 36 -16.52 5.42 -4.45
CA LYS A 36 -16.20 5.20 -3.04
C LYS A 36 -15.70 3.77 -2.87
N ALA A 37 -14.49 3.63 -2.32
CA ALA A 37 -14.01 2.35 -1.83
C ALA A 37 -15.06 1.83 -0.86
N ASP A 38 -15.63 0.68 -1.20
CA ASP A 38 -16.58 0.00 -0.35
C ASP A 38 -15.82 -0.49 0.88
N ALA A 39 -16.09 0.18 1.99
CA ALA A 39 -15.81 -0.29 3.32
C ALA A 39 -16.90 -1.30 3.65
N GLY A 40 -16.55 -2.59 3.71
CA GLY A 40 -17.50 -3.63 4.07
C GLY A 40 -17.20 -4.95 3.36
N SER A 41 -16.61 -5.88 4.10
CA SER A 41 -16.49 -7.28 3.69
C SER A 41 -17.87 -7.83 3.33
N SER A 42 -18.11 -8.11 2.04
CA SER A 42 -19.25 -8.93 1.63
C SER A 42 -18.99 -10.36 2.10
N SER A 43 -19.94 -10.94 2.83
CA SER A 43 -19.92 -12.24 3.50
C SER A 43 -19.82 -13.45 2.56
N GLY A 44 -18.79 -13.48 1.73
CA GLY A 44 -18.29 -14.63 0.98
C GLY A 44 -16.85 -14.92 1.39
N GLN A 45 -16.38 -16.15 1.15
CA GLN A 45 -14.98 -16.54 1.32
C GLN A 45 -14.03 -15.48 0.77
N CYS A 46 -12.89 -15.26 1.45
CA CYS A 46 -11.94 -14.25 1.03
C CYS A 46 -11.45 -14.50 -0.40
N ALA A 47 -11.95 -13.74 -1.37
CA ALA A 47 -11.59 -13.91 -2.77
C ALA A 47 -10.21 -13.25 -3.03
N LEU A 48 -9.15 -14.05 -2.93
CA LEU A 48 -7.77 -13.61 -3.11
C LEU A 48 -7.38 -13.58 -4.58
N VAL A 49 -6.87 -12.44 -5.04
CA VAL A 49 -6.46 -12.22 -6.43
C VAL A 49 -5.02 -11.74 -6.55
N SER A 50 -4.35 -12.18 -7.61
CA SER A 50 -3.00 -11.83 -7.99
C SER A 50 -2.86 -10.31 -8.18
N THR A 51 -1.78 -9.75 -7.65
CA THR A 51 -1.45 -8.32 -7.83
C THR A 51 -0.95 -8.02 -9.25
N LYS A 52 -0.60 -9.05 -10.03
CA LYS A 52 -0.04 -8.90 -11.38
C LYS A 52 -1.12 -8.68 -12.43
N ASP A 53 -2.22 -9.41 -12.31
CA ASP A 53 -3.24 -9.55 -13.37
C ASP A 53 -4.68 -9.77 -12.85
N GLY A 54 -4.89 -9.85 -11.53
CA GLY A 54 -6.20 -10.09 -10.95
C GLY A 54 -6.70 -11.55 -11.04
N SER A 55 -5.87 -12.48 -11.52
CA SER A 55 -6.21 -13.91 -11.52
C SER A 55 -6.38 -14.47 -10.10
N PRO A 56 -7.24 -15.48 -9.87
CA PRO A 56 -7.39 -16.08 -8.54
C PRO A 56 -6.09 -16.69 -8.02
N LEU A 57 -5.76 -16.45 -6.74
CA LEU A 57 -4.65 -17.14 -6.08
C LEU A 57 -5.11 -18.51 -5.54
N PRO A 58 -4.31 -19.58 -5.69
CA PRO A 58 -4.68 -20.93 -5.26
C PRO A 58 -4.47 -21.13 -3.74
N ILE A 59 -4.94 -20.18 -2.93
CA ILE A 59 -4.73 -20.14 -1.48
C ILE A 59 -6.04 -20.51 -0.78
N LYS A 60 -6.01 -21.61 -0.03
CA LYS A 60 -7.14 -22.13 0.72
C LYS A 60 -6.73 -22.53 2.14
N ALA A 61 -7.70 -22.55 3.04
CA ALA A 61 -7.47 -23.05 4.39
C ALA A 61 -7.09 -24.54 4.34
N VAL A 62 -6.12 -24.93 5.17
CA VAL A 62 -5.72 -26.32 5.40
C VAL A 62 -5.81 -26.67 6.87
N ASP A 63 -5.80 -27.96 7.21
CA ASP A 63 -6.02 -28.42 8.58
C ASP A 63 -4.96 -27.89 9.55
N THR A 64 -3.73 -27.75 9.07
CA THR A 64 -2.58 -27.23 9.84
C THR A 64 -2.59 -25.72 10.05
N ASP A 65 -3.51 -24.98 9.41
CA ASP A 65 -3.62 -23.54 9.63
C ASP A 65 -4.13 -23.23 11.04
N THR A 66 -3.60 -22.15 11.61
CA THR A 66 -4.08 -21.57 12.87
C THR A 66 -5.53 -21.11 12.73
N PRO A 67 -6.28 -20.99 13.84
CA PRO A 67 -7.61 -20.37 13.83
C PRO A 67 -7.61 -18.99 13.16
N GLU A 68 -6.58 -18.19 13.40
CA GLU A 68 -6.41 -16.83 12.87
C GLU A 68 -6.21 -16.83 11.34
N ALA A 69 -5.41 -17.76 10.81
CA ALA A 69 -5.24 -17.93 9.38
C ALA A 69 -6.56 -18.38 8.72
N LYS A 70 -7.28 -19.31 9.33
CA LYS A 70 -8.59 -19.76 8.85
C LYS A 70 -9.61 -18.62 8.85
N GLU A 71 -9.62 -17.79 9.89
CA GLU A 71 -10.48 -16.60 9.98
C GLU A 71 -10.17 -15.60 8.86
N PHE A 72 -8.90 -15.28 8.63
CA PHE A 72 -8.52 -14.39 7.53
C PHE A 72 -8.96 -14.94 6.16
N LEU A 73 -8.73 -16.23 5.90
CA LEU A 73 -9.13 -16.86 4.64
C LEU A 73 -10.66 -16.91 4.47
N ALA A 74 -11.42 -16.86 5.56
CA ALA A 74 -12.88 -16.75 5.51
C ALA A 74 -13.38 -15.31 5.31
N THR A 75 -12.71 -14.31 5.89
CA THR A 75 -13.27 -12.95 6.07
C THR A 75 -12.50 -11.83 5.38
N CYS A 76 -11.27 -12.08 4.95
CA CYS A 76 -10.24 -11.10 4.58
C CYS A 76 -9.84 -10.13 5.70
N ILE A 77 -10.21 -10.39 6.96
CA ILE A 77 -9.86 -9.56 8.10
C ILE A 77 -8.67 -10.20 8.81
N ASN A 78 -7.59 -9.44 8.99
CA ASN A 78 -6.41 -9.92 9.70
C ASN A 78 -6.60 -9.73 11.21
N PRO A 79 -6.73 -10.82 12.01
CA PRO A 79 -7.00 -10.71 13.44
C PRO A 79 -5.84 -10.09 14.23
N TYR A 80 -4.63 -10.08 13.68
CA TYR A 80 -3.45 -9.53 14.36
C TYR A 80 -3.33 -8.01 14.25
N THR A 81 -3.97 -7.37 13.27
CA THR A 81 -3.70 -5.97 12.93
C THR A 81 -4.03 -5.00 14.07
N LYS A 82 -5.24 -5.11 14.64
CA LYS A 82 -5.63 -4.27 15.80
C LYS A 82 -4.85 -4.66 17.05
N LEU A 83 -4.58 -5.95 17.25
CA LEU A 83 -3.82 -6.45 18.39
C LEU A 83 -2.39 -5.89 18.43
N TYR A 84 -1.67 -5.93 17.30
CA TYR A 84 -0.29 -5.46 17.24
C TYR A 84 -0.19 -3.94 17.28
N ALA A 85 -1.19 -3.23 16.74
CA ALA A 85 -1.27 -1.79 16.86
C ALA A 85 -1.49 -1.33 18.32
N ALA A 86 -2.21 -2.11 19.13
CA ALA A 86 -2.45 -1.83 20.54
C ALA A 86 -1.28 -2.22 21.45
N ASP A 87 -0.49 -3.24 21.07
CA ASP A 87 0.61 -3.76 21.88
C ASP A 87 1.89 -4.00 21.06
N ALA A 88 2.89 -3.15 21.27
CA ALA A 88 4.18 -3.23 20.61
C ALA A 88 4.99 -4.49 20.98
N GLU A 89 4.77 -5.09 22.14
CA GLU A 89 5.41 -6.35 22.52
C GLU A 89 4.86 -7.51 21.67
N MET A 90 3.54 -7.54 21.46
CA MET A 90 2.90 -8.53 20.58
C MET A 90 3.37 -8.39 19.13
N ALA A 91 3.60 -7.15 18.67
CA ALA A 91 4.13 -6.87 17.33
C ALA A 91 5.53 -7.46 17.07
N LYS A 92 6.31 -7.80 18.12
CA LYS A 92 7.64 -8.43 17.96
C LYS A 92 7.56 -9.79 17.27
N ALA A 93 6.44 -10.51 17.40
CA ALA A 93 6.24 -11.77 16.69
C ALA A 93 6.24 -11.56 15.16
N GLY A 94 5.53 -10.55 14.66
CA GLY A 94 5.56 -10.17 13.24
C GLY A 94 6.93 -9.69 12.79
N LYS A 95 7.62 -8.87 13.60
CA LYS A 95 8.99 -8.42 13.31
C LYS A 95 9.96 -9.58 13.19
N LYS A 96 9.87 -10.58 14.07
CA LYS A 96 10.71 -11.78 14.02
C LYS A 96 10.50 -12.54 12.71
N LYS A 97 9.25 -12.68 12.25
CA LYS A 97 8.93 -13.36 10.99
C LYS A 97 9.42 -12.56 9.77
N PHE A 98 9.27 -11.24 9.79
CA PHE A 98 9.76 -10.35 8.74
C PHE A 98 11.28 -10.47 8.53
N GLY A 99 12.05 -10.59 9.63
CA GLY A 99 13.49 -10.89 9.55
C GLY A 99 13.78 -12.33 9.15
N TYR A 100 13.06 -13.30 9.71
CA TYR A 100 13.28 -14.73 9.44
C TYR A 100 13.14 -15.08 7.95
N TYR A 101 12.14 -14.51 7.27
CA TYR A 101 11.92 -14.72 5.84
C TYR A 101 12.72 -13.76 4.95
N SER A 102 13.77 -13.12 5.48
CA SER A 102 14.68 -12.24 4.73
C SER A 102 14.00 -11.06 4.04
N CYS A 103 12.79 -10.67 4.48
CA CYS A 103 12.10 -9.50 3.91
C CYS A 103 12.91 -8.22 4.14
N THR A 104 13.71 -8.21 5.21
CA THR A 104 14.60 -7.11 5.58
C THR A 104 15.70 -6.82 4.57
N GLN A 105 16.06 -7.79 3.72
CA GLN A 105 17.14 -7.63 2.73
C GLN A 105 16.75 -6.65 1.62
N CYS A 106 15.46 -6.55 1.31
CA CYS A 106 14.95 -5.62 0.32
C CYS A 106 14.30 -4.40 0.97
N HIS A 107 13.54 -4.60 2.06
CA HIS A 107 12.69 -3.57 2.65
C HIS A 107 13.26 -2.92 3.91
N GLY A 108 14.49 -3.25 4.31
CA GLY A 108 15.09 -2.74 5.54
C GLY A 108 14.51 -3.36 6.81
N PRO A 109 15.09 -3.09 7.99
CA PRO A 109 14.75 -3.77 9.24
C PRO A 109 13.31 -3.51 9.72
N ASN A 110 12.69 -2.39 9.31
CA ASN A 110 11.34 -2.03 9.73
C ASN A 110 10.43 -1.67 8.55
N GLY A 111 10.75 -2.11 7.32
CA GLY A 111 9.96 -1.75 6.13
C GLY A 111 10.18 -0.32 5.63
N ASP A 112 11.27 0.30 6.05
CA ASP A 112 11.72 1.65 5.72
C ASP A 112 12.38 1.76 4.32
N GLY A 113 12.66 0.62 3.68
CA GLY A 113 13.28 0.53 2.36
C GLY A 113 14.81 0.38 2.45
N GLN A 114 15.37 -0.38 1.51
CA GLN A 114 16.82 -0.51 1.31
C GLN A 114 17.13 -0.64 -0.18
N VAL A 115 16.88 -1.82 -0.73
CA VAL A 115 16.95 -2.10 -2.17
C VAL A 115 15.61 -1.79 -2.83
N ALA A 116 14.52 -2.15 -2.14
CA ALA A 116 13.17 -1.78 -2.50
C ALA A 116 12.75 -0.48 -1.81
N VAL A 117 11.70 0.15 -2.35
CA VAL A 117 11.07 1.32 -1.74
C VAL A 117 10.51 1.01 -0.34
N ALA A 118 10.33 2.06 0.46
CA ALA A 118 9.62 1.97 1.73
C ALA A 118 8.21 1.39 1.53
N ILE A 119 7.80 0.50 2.42
CA ILE A 119 6.47 -0.15 2.43
C ILE A 119 5.63 0.27 3.65
N THR A 120 6.05 1.35 4.29
CA THR A 120 5.47 1.91 5.52
C THR A 120 5.06 3.37 5.37
N ASP A 121 5.19 3.93 4.17
CA ASP A 121 4.73 5.29 3.86
C ASP A 121 3.33 5.31 3.21
N ALA A 122 2.83 6.49 2.88
CA ALA A 122 1.51 6.67 2.27
C ALA A 122 1.50 6.55 0.73
N ARG A 123 2.64 6.35 0.06
CA ARG A 123 2.77 6.40 -1.42
C ARG A 123 2.42 5.07 -2.10
N TRP A 124 1.57 4.26 -1.47
CA TRP A 124 1.21 2.89 -1.84
C TRP A 124 1.36 2.60 -3.34
N GLN A 125 2.32 1.74 -3.69
CA GLN A 125 2.58 1.38 -5.09
C GLN A 125 1.37 0.68 -5.73
N TYR A 126 0.58 -0.01 -4.91
CA TYR A 126 -0.67 -0.62 -5.30
C TYR A 126 -1.77 -0.11 -4.37
N ALA A 127 -2.82 0.52 -4.91
CA ALA A 127 -3.90 1.14 -4.13
C ALA A 127 -4.55 0.18 -3.10
N LYS A 128 -4.58 -1.12 -3.42
CA LYS A 128 -5.07 -2.20 -2.55
C LYS A 128 -4.28 -2.38 -1.25
N HIS A 129 -3.05 -1.87 -1.15
CA HIS A 129 -2.19 -2.00 0.06
C HIS A 129 -2.71 -1.21 1.26
N THR A 130 -3.72 -0.37 1.06
CA THR A 130 -4.53 0.21 2.14
C THR A 130 -5.33 -0.84 2.92
N THR A 131 -5.36 -2.10 2.48
CA THR A 131 -6.04 -3.22 3.17
C THR A 131 -5.07 -4.37 3.42
N ASP A 132 -5.30 -5.15 4.48
CA ASP A 132 -4.48 -6.32 4.79
C ASP A 132 -4.64 -7.42 3.73
N LYS A 133 -5.86 -7.59 3.19
CA LYS A 133 -6.12 -8.41 2.00
C LYS A 133 -5.19 -8.05 0.85
N GLY A 134 -5.11 -6.77 0.51
CA GLY A 134 -4.31 -6.33 -0.63
C GLY A 134 -2.81 -6.52 -0.41
N MET A 135 -2.31 -6.28 0.81
CA MET A 135 -0.91 -6.59 1.16
C MET A 135 -0.65 -8.10 1.10
N PHE A 136 -1.56 -8.91 1.65
CA PHE A 136 -1.46 -10.37 1.63
C PHE A 136 -1.36 -10.89 0.19
N GLU A 137 -2.24 -10.43 -0.70
CA GLU A 137 -2.23 -10.83 -2.11
C GLU A 137 -0.91 -10.50 -2.81
N THR A 138 -0.25 -9.40 -2.46
CA THR A 138 1.06 -9.03 -3.01
C THR A 138 2.19 -9.86 -2.42
N ILE A 139 2.21 -10.09 -1.10
CA ILE A 139 3.25 -10.92 -0.48
C ILE A 139 3.10 -12.37 -0.97
N ALA A 140 1.86 -12.87 -1.03
CA ALA A 140 1.57 -14.23 -1.38
C ALA A 140 1.83 -14.54 -2.86
N GLY A 141 1.29 -13.73 -3.77
CA GLY A 141 1.38 -13.94 -5.22
C GLY A 141 2.55 -13.23 -5.92
N GLY A 142 3.27 -12.38 -5.18
CA GLY A 142 4.27 -11.48 -5.74
C GLY A 142 3.66 -10.34 -6.56
N SER A 143 4.52 -9.57 -7.23
CA SER A 143 4.12 -8.45 -8.09
C SER A 143 5.00 -8.31 -9.33
N ASN A 144 4.63 -7.42 -10.25
CA ASN A 144 5.48 -7.02 -11.38
C ASN A 144 6.58 -6.03 -10.97
N GLY A 145 6.58 -5.55 -9.73
CA GLY A 145 7.56 -4.61 -9.18
C GLY A 145 8.78 -5.27 -8.51
N GLY A 146 9.05 -6.55 -8.81
CA GLY A 146 10.21 -7.28 -8.28
C GLY A 146 9.98 -8.02 -6.96
N MET A 147 8.78 -7.96 -6.36
CA MET A 147 8.44 -8.78 -5.20
C MET A 147 8.11 -10.21 -5.64
N PHE A 148 8.88 -11.19 -5.16
CA PHE A 148 8.62 -12.61 -5.40
C PHE A 148 7.33 -13.07 -4.72
N ALA A 149 6.79 -14.22 -5.16
CA ALA A 149 5.70 -14.89 -4.48
C ALA A 149 6.25 -15.63 -3.25
N TRP A 150 5.70 -15.37 -2.08
CA TRP A 150 6.19 -15.92 -0.82
C TRP A 150 5.25 -16.93 -0.17
N HIS A 151 4.03 -17.12 -0.65
CA HIS A 151 3.11 -18.03 0.03
C HIS A 151 3.39 -19.49 -0.34
N GLN A 152 3.32 -20.38 0.65
CA GLN A 152 3.65 -21.80 0.47
C GLN A 152 2.80 -22.52 -0.59
N GLN A 153 1.52 -22.17 -0.72
CA GLN A 153 0.63 -22.75 -1.74
C GLN A 153 0.86 -22.16 -3.15
N VAL A 154 1.68 -21.11 -3.27
CA VAL A 154 2.03 -20.48 -4.56
C VAL A 154 3.44 -20.89 -5.00
N SER A 155 4.40 -20.93 -4.06
CA SER A 155 5.82 -21.10 -4.38
C SER A 155 6.42 -22.44 -3.94
N GLY A 156 5.77 -23.19 -3.05
CA GLY A 156 6.26 -24.46 -2.51
C GLY A 156 6.16 -24.55 -0.98
N PRO A 157 6.12 -25.76 -0.40
CA PRO A 157 5.88 -25.96 1.04
C PRO A 157 6.96 -25.35 1.96
N GLU A 158 8.13 -25.03 1.46
CA GLU A 158 9.22 -24.38 2.19
C GLU A 158 9.03 -22.87 2.39
N TYR A 159 8.06 -22.27 1.70
CA TYR A 159 7.79 -20.84 1.74
C TYR A 159 6.83 -20.47 2.90
N VAL A 160 6.35 -19.23 2.92
CA VAL A 160 5.69 -18.63 4.09
C VAL A 160 4.25 -19.14 4.23
N PRO A 161 3.84 -19.65 5.42
CA PRO A 161 2.46 -20.01 5.68
C PRO A 161 1.58 -18.75 5.87
N THR A 162 0.27 -18.90 5.68
CA THR A 162 -0.73 -17.81 5.84
C THR A 162 -0.52 -17.02 7.12
N ASP A 163 -0.46 -17.72 8.26
CA ASP A 163 -0.37 -17.12 9.59
C ASP A 163 0.84 -16.19 9.75
N ASP A 164 2.00 -16.57 9.20
CA ASP A 164 3.21 -15.76 9.30
C ASP A 164 3.15 -14.52 8.40
N ILE A 165 2.53 -14.62 7.22
CA ILE A 165 2.27 -13.43 6.38
C ILE A 165 1.36 -12.45 7.14
N LEU A 166 0.33 -12.93 7.83
CA LEU A 166 -0.60 -12.08 8.59
C LEU A 166 0.10 -11.35 9.74
N LYS A 167 0.99 -12.05 10.47
CA LYS A 167 1.80 -11.44 11.53
C LYS A 167 2.77 -10.39 10.97
N ILE A 168 3.38 -10.66 9.82
CA ILE A 168 4.25 -9.70 9.11
C ILE A 168 3.46 -8.45 8.74
N ILE A 169 2.28 -8.61 8.11
CA ILE A 169 1.44 -7.48 7.72
C ILE A 169 1.06 -6.65 8.94
N ALA A 170 0.59 -7.30 10.01
CA ALA A 170 0.21 -6.62 11.24
C ALA A 170 1.40 -5.84 11.84
N PHE A 171 2.61 -6.40 11.83
CA PHE A 171 3.81 -5.66 12.22
C PHE A 171 4.07 -4.45 11.31
N LEU A 172 3.99 -4.61 9.98
CA LEU A 172 4.19 -3.49 9.06
C LEU A 172 3.17 -2.36 9.28
N ARG A 173 1.93 -2.69 9.68
CA ARG A 173 0.93 -1.68 10.07
C ARG A 173 1.37 -0.85 11.27
N THR A 174 2.07 -1.44 12.25
CA THR A 174 2.61 -0.68 13.39
C THR A 174 3.80 0.20 13.03
N GLN A 175 4.42 -0.04 11.86
CA GLN A 175 5.54 0.76 11.36
C GLN A 175 5.09 1.90 10.44
N TYR A 176 3.78 2.08 10.21
CA TYR A 176 3.26 3.10 9.30
C TYR A 176 3.65 4.52 9.74
N LYS A 177 4.23 5.29 8.82
CA LYS A 177 4.74 6.65 9.04
C LYS A 177 4.13 7.68 8.07
N GLY A 178 3.09 7.30 7.34
CA GLY A 178 2.50 8.12 6.29
C GLY A 178 1.64 9.29 6.77
N GLY A 179 1.32 9.38 8.07
CA GLY A 179 0.62 10.53 8.67
C GLY A 179 -0.85 10.73 8.25
N GLY A 180 -1.44 9.77 7.53
CA GLY A 180 -2.83 9.81 7.06
C GLY A 180 -3.69 8.68 7.61
N ASP A 181 -4.80 8.40 6.91
CA ASP A 181 -5.79 7.40 7.32
C ASP A 181 -5.18 6.01 7.48
N THR A 182 -5.68 5.29 8.48
CA THR A 182 -5.31 3.90 8.80
C THR A 182 -6.52 2.98 8.66
N PRO A 183 -7.10 2.82 7.44
CA PRO A 183 -8.36 2.10 7.24
C PRO A 183 -8.33 0.63 7.68
N TRP A 184 -7.16 0.04 7.82
CA TRP A 184 -6.95 -1.31 8.36
C TRP A 184 -7.19 -1.41 9.89
N LEU A 185 -7.33 -0.29 10.61
CA LEU A 185 -7.66 -0.26 12.04
C LEU A 185 -9.16 -0.05 12.32
N ASN A 186 -9.97 0.20 11.30
CA ASN A 186 -11.41 0.44 11.43
C ASN A 186 -12.18 -0.84 11.80
#